data_AF-A0A246PWS9-F1
#
_entry.id   AF-A0A246PWS9-F1
#
_cell.length_a   1.000
_cell.length_b   1.000
_cell.length_c   1.000
_cell.angle_alpha   90.00
_cell.angle_beta   90.00
_cell.angle_gamma   90.00
#
_symmetry.space_group_name_H-M   'P 1'
#
loop_
_entity.id
_entity.type
_entity.pdbx_description
1 polymer ?
#
loop_
_entity_poly.entity_id
_entity_poly.type
_entity_poly.pdbx_seq_one_letter_code
_entity_poly.pdbx_strand_id
1 'polypeptide(L)'
;MYLVNIFYDVNGNFQWVSMTALAALIVGIIGPFISIYNNKKTLEKQEQMNISNFKGNVVAKARIEWIQEVRTKSVDFMSASYNLVQFIQSNDDFRNLDGETEKELNRLKDEVQKNGNLLILYFGPDSNKNNDLIVYLVTSIVEPLTTNSQWYTIIDATMLADKIMALKDFLRIYLKAEWKRANGEIDELNLQDYLEKHKAYVKIMEIFSSHLKKHEKTIDKYYKGMPQRL
;
A
#
# COMPACT_ATOMS: atom_id res chain seq x y z
N MET A 1 67.63 34.82 -6.41
CA MET A 1 67.41 36.09 -5.68
C MET A 1 66.73 37.10 -6.63
N TYR A 2 65.47 36.87 -7.03
CA TYR A 2 64.75 37.72 -8.01
C TYR A 2 63.28 38.00 -7.64
N LEU A 3 62.79 37.52 -6.50
CA LEU A 3 61.40 37.77 -6.07
C LEU A 3 61.23 39.08 -5.28
N VAL A 4 62.33 39.63 -4.74
CA VAL A 4 62.30 40.82 -3.87
C VAL A 4 62.01 42.11 -4.67
N ASN A 5 62.29 42.14 -5.98
CA ASN A 5 62.09 43.33 -6.83
C ASN A 5 60.66 43.54 -7.35
N ILE A 6 59.70 42.65 -7.05
CA ILE A 6 58.31 42.80 -7.52
C ILE A 6 57.47 43.63 -6.52
N PHE A 7 57.87 43.66 -5.24
CA PHE A 7 57.12 44.31 -4.16
C PHE A 7 57.68 45.68 -3.72
N TYR A 8 58.79 46.12 -4.32
CA TYR A 8 59.51 47.34 -3.94
C TYR A 8 59.94 48.14 -5.19
N ASP A 9 59.82 49.47 -5.16
CA ASP A 9 60.29 50.36 -6.24
C ASP A 9 61.83 50.53 -6.21
N VAL A 10 62.42 51.10 -7.27
CA VAL A 10 63.86 51.44 -7.38
C VAL A 10 64.41 52.27 -6.19
N ASN A 11 63.56 52.99 -5.47
CA ASN A 11 63.87 53.74 -4.25
C ASN A 11 63.68 52.95 -2.94
N GLY A 12 63.34 51.66 -3.01
CA GLY A 12 63.14 50.78 -1.86
C GLY A 12 61.77 50.93 -1.16
N ASN A 13 60.84 51.69 -1.74
CA ASN A 13 59.49 51.85 -1.18
C ASN A 13 58.58 50.68 -1.55
N PHE A 14 57.84 50.19 -0.57
CA PHE A 14 56.90 49.08 -0.74
C PHE A 14 55.71 49.45 -1.65
N GLN A 15 55.48 48.68 -2.72
CA GLN A 15 54.38 48.90 -3.66
C GLN A 15 53.17 48.04 -3.32
N TRP A 16 52.14 48.63 -2.71
CA TRP A 16 50.88 47.94 -2.43
C TRP A 16 50.21 47.37 -3.69
N VAL A 17 50.38 48.03 -4.84
CA VAL A 17 49.75 47.65 -6.12
C VAL A 17 50.17 46.26 -6.59
N SER A 18 51.43 45.86 -6.42
CA SER A 18 51.91 44.54 -6.83
C SER A 18 51.44 43.43 -5.88
N MET A 19 51.29 43.72 -4.59
CA MET A 19 50.64 42.80 -3.65
C MET A 19 49.15 42.62 -3.96
N THR A 20 48.45 43.70 -4.32
CA THR A 20 47.04 43.65 -4.76
C THR A 20 46.88 42.89 -6.07
N ALA A 21 47.80 43.06 -7.03
CA ALA A 21 47.79 42.32 -8.30
C ALA A 21 48.04 40.82 -8.09
N LEU A 22 48.95 40.45 -7.19
CA LEU A 22 49.22 39.05 -6.85
C LEU A 22 48.01 38.40 -6.14
N ALA A 23 47.39 39.11 -5.20
CA ALA A 23 46.16 38.67 -4.55
C ALA A 23 45.00 38.52 -5.56
N ALA A 24 44.84 39.47 -6.48
CA ALA A 24 43.83 39.41 -7.53
C ALA A 24 44.07 38.25 -8.50
N LEU A 25 45.32 37.90 -8.80
CA LEU A 25 45.68 36.77 -9.65
C LEU A 25 45.42 35.43 -8.96
N ILE A 26 45.72 35.31 -7.66
CA ILE A 26 45.39 34.13 -6.85
C ILE A 26 43.87 33.96 -6.74
N VAL A 27 43.13 35.03 -6.43
CA VAL A 27 41.66 35.01 -6.36
C VAL A 27 41.04 34.73 -7.74
N GLY A 28 41.60 35.30 -8.81
CA GLY A 28 41.15 35.12 -10.18
C GLY A 28 41.39 33.71 -10.74
N ILE A 29 42.35 32.95 -10.20
CA ILE A 29 42.58 31.54 -10.56
C ILE A 29 41.76 30.62 -9.65
N ILE A 30 41.83 30.79 -8.33
CA ILE A 30 41.19 29.89 -7.35
C ILE A 30 39.65 30.05 -7.36
N GLY A 31 39.15 31.27 -7.54
CA GLY A 31 37.72 31.58 -7.55
C GLY A 31 36.93 30.77 -8.59
N PRO A 32 37.35 30.74 -9.87
CA PRO A 32 36.73 29.88 -10.88
C PRO A 32 36.75 28.38 -10.55
N PHE A 33 37.85 27.84 -10.00
CA PHE A 33 37.93 26.42 -9.62
C PHE A 33 36.95 26.07 -8.49
N ILE A 34 36.88 26.90 -7.44
CA ILE A 34 35.91 26.73 -6.35
C ILE A 34 34.47 26.84 -6.88
N SER A 35 34.22 27.80 -7.77
CA SER A 35 32.92 27.97 -8.42
C SER A 35 32.50 26.72 -9.21
N ILE A 36 33.39 26.19 -10.07
CA ILE A 36 33.13 24.97 -10.85
C ILE A 36 32.86 23.76 -9.94
N TYR A 37 33.66 23.58 -8.89
CA TYR A 37 33.49 22.47 -7.95
C TYR A 37 32.14 22.56 -7.22
N ASN A 38 31.78 23.75 -6.73
CA ASN A 38 30.50 23.97 -6.05
C ASN A 38 29.31 23.82 -7.01
N ASN A 39 29.45 24.26 -8.27
CA ASN A 39 28.40 24.10 -9.29
C ASN A 39 28.17 22.62 -9.61
N LYS A 40 29.25 21.84 -9.79
CA LYS A 40 29.16 20.39 -10.02
C LYS A 40 28.47 19.68 -8.86
N LYS A 41 28.87 19.97 -7.62
CA LYS A 41 28.23 19.40 -6.41
C LYS A 41 26.76 19.81 -6.27
N THR A 42 26.41 21.03 -6.69
CA THR A 42 25.03 21.52 -6.67
C THR A 42 24.18 20.81 -7.74
N LEU A 43 24.71 20.61 -8.95
CA LEU A 43 24.05 19.86 -10.01
C LEU A 43 23.82 18.39 -9.62
N GLU A 44 24.83 17.71 -9.06
CA GLU A 44 24.69 16.34 -8.57
C GLU A 44 23.60 16.23 -7.49
N LYS A 45 23.55 17.18 -6.55
CA LYS A 45 22.48 17.24 -5.54
C LYS A 45 21.10 17.50 -6.16
N GLN A 46 21.01 18.39 -7.15
CA GLN A 46 19.76 18.68 -7.86
C GLN A 46 19.27 17.44 -8.64
N GLU A 47 20.17 16.71 -9.28
CA GLU A 47 19.84 15.46 -9.98
C GLU A 47 19.33 14.40 -8.99
N GLN A 48 20.00 14.21 -7.86
CA GLN A 48 19.55 13.30 -6.81
C GLN A 48 18.19 13.70 -6.22
N MET A 49 17.96 14.99 -5.99
CA MET A 49 16.65 15.50 -5.57
C MET A 49 15.58 15.26 -6.63
N ASN A 50 15.88 15.48 -7.91
CA ASN A 50 14.94 15.23 -8.99
C ASN A 50 14.60 13.75 -9.13
N ILE A 51 15.58 12.85 -9.03
CA ILE A 51 15.36 11.40 -9.09
C ILE A 51 14.52 10.93 -7.90
N SER A 52 14.83 11.39 -6.68
CA SER A 52 14.08 11.02 -5.48
C SER A 52 12.64 11.56 -5.53
N ASN A 53 12.44 12.82 -5.95
CA ASN A 53 11.11 13.40 -6.17
C ASN A 53 10.33 12.63 -7.25
N PHE A 54 10.98 12.27 -8.35
CA PHE A 54 10.36 11.48 -9.41
C PHE A 54 9.93 10.09 -8.90
N LYS A 55 10.82 9.36 -8.22
CA LYS A 55 10.50 8.07 -7.62
C LYS A 55 9.37 8.18 -6.61
N GLY A 56 9.40 9.19 -5.74
CA GLY A 56 8.32 9.47 -4.78
C GLY A 56 6.99 9.72 -5.46
N ASN A 57 6.97 10.55 -6.51
CA ASN A 57 5.77 10.84 -7.28
C ASN A 57 5.21 9.60 -7.99
N VAL A 58 6.09 8.77 -8.59
CA VAL A 58 5.67 7.52 -9.25
C VAL A 58 5.08 6.53 -8.24
N VAL A 59 5.71 6.37 -7.06
CA VAL A 59 5.20 5.49 -5.99
C VAL A 59 3.86 5.99 -5.45
N ALA A 60 3.74 7.30 -5.19
CA ALA A 60 2.50 7.91 -4.73
C ALA A 60 1.37 7.70 -5.75
N LYS A 61 1.65 7.91 -7.04
CA LYS A 61 0.68 7.70 -8.12
C LYS A 61 0.24 6.24 -8.22
N ALA A 62 1.18 5.30 -8.24
CA ALA A 62 0.87 3.87 -8.29
C ALA A 62 0.03 3.43 -7.07
N ARG A 63 0.32 3.98 -5.88
CA ARG A 63 -0.46 3.72 -4.66
C ARG A 63 -1.88 4.28 -4.76
N ILE A 64 -2.05 5.49 -5.31
CA ILE A 64 -3.38 6.09 -5.54
C ILE A 64 -4.20 5.26 -6.54
N GLU A 65 -3.58 4.84 -7.65
CA GLU A 65 -4.22 3.97 -8.65
C GLU A 65 -4.62 2.64 -8.01
N TRP A 66 -3.73 2.00 -7.26
CA TRP A 66 -4.04 0.78 -6.51
C TRP A 66 -5.22 0.98 -5.54
N ILE A 67 -5.27 2.10 -4.78
CA ILE A 67 -6.40 2.41 -3.90
C ILE A 67 -7.71 2.53 -4.70
N GLN A 68 -7.69 3.19 -5.85
CA GLN A 68 -8.88 3.35 -6.70
C GLN A 68 -9.39 2.00 -7.21
N GLU A 69 -8.49 1.17 -7.72
CA GLU A 69 -8.83 -0.18 -8.19
C GLU A 69 -9.39 -1.05 -7.06
N VAL A 70 -8.75 -1.05 -5.88
CA VAL A 70 -9.22 -1.80 -4.72
C VAL A 70 -10.61 -1.33 -4.28
N ARG A 71 -10.90 -0.02 -4.31
CA ARG A 71 -12.25 0.49 -4.01
C ARG A 71 -13.29 -0.08 -4.97
N THR A 72 -13.00 -0.09 -6.26
CA THR A 72 -13.89 -0.67 -7.28
C THR A 72 -14.12 -2.16 -7.02
N LYS A 73 -13.06 -2.95 -6.86
CA LYS A 73 -13.18 -4.40 -6.60
C LYS A 73 -13.88 -4.71 -5.28
N SER A 74 -13.68 -3.88 -4.26
CA SER A 74 -14.38 -4.01 -2.98
C SER A 74 -15.87 -3.80 -3.15
N VAL A 75 -16.29 -2.78 -3.91
CA VAL A 75 -17.69 -2.51 -4.21
C VAL A 75 -18.30 -3.64 -5.05
N ASP A 76 -17.60 -4.14 -6.06
CA ASP A 76 -18.05 -5.26 -6.89
C ASP A 76 -18.29 -6.53 -6.03
N PHE A 77 -17.36 -6.83 -5.12
CA PHE A 77 -17.46 -7.96 -4.21
C PHE A 77 -18.60 -7.80 -3.20
N MET A 78 -18.71 -6.62 -2.56
CA MET A 78 -19.77 -6.34 -1.58
C MET A 78 -21.15 -6.40 -2.24
N SER A 79 -21.29 -5.85 -3.45
CA SER A 79 -22.56 -5.84 -4.18
C SER A 79 -23.00 -7.26 -4.54
N ALA A 80 -22.09 -8.08 -5.08
CA ALA A 80 -22.37 -9.49 -5.33
C ALA A 80 -22.76 -10.24 -4.04
N SER A 81 -22.06 -9.95 -2.94
CA SER A 81 -22.32 -10.58 -1.65
C SER A 81 -23.68 -10.17 -1.07
N TYR A 82 -24.07 -8.90 -1.18
CA TYR A 82 -25.39 -8.45 -0.74
C TYR A 82 -26.52 -8.99 -1.61
N ASN A 83 -26.34 -9.10 -2.93
CA ASN A 83 -27.32 -9.73 -3.81
C ASN A 83 -27.57 -11.18 -3.40
N LEU A 84 -26.50 -11.92 -3.08
CA LEU A 84 -26.61 -13.27 -2.56
C LEU A 84 -27.29 -13.32 -1.18
N VAL A 85 -26.93 -12.43 -0.26
CA VAL A 85 -27.61 -12.34 1.06
C VAL A 85 -29.10 -12.09 0.88
N GLN A 86 -29.48 -11.14 0.02
CA GLN A 86 -30.88 -10.82 -0.24
C GLN A 86 -31.63 -12.01 -0.86
N PHE A 87 -30.99 -12.71 -1.81
CA PHE A 87 -31.53 -13.95 -2.35
C PHE A 87 -31.75 -14.99 -1.27
N ILE A 88 -30.76 -15.20 -0.38
CA ILE A 88 -30.88 -16.16 0.72
C ILE A 88 -32.02 -15.79 1.66
N GLN A 89 -32.18 -14.51 2.00
CA GLN A 89 -33.24 -14.03 2.90
C GLN A 89 -34.64 -14.09 2.28
N SER A 90 -34.74 -14.07 0.95
CA SER A 90 -36.01 -14.08 0.24
C SER A 90 -36.49 -15.50 -0.10
N ASN A 91 -35.67 -16.52 0.15
CA ASN A 91 -35.95 -17.90 -0.17
C ASN A 91 -35.74 -18.77 1.07
N ASP A 92 -36.80 -19.41 1.56
CA ASP A 92 -36.75 -20.15 2.83
C ASP A 92 -36.47 -21.67 2.67
N ASP A 93 -36.67 -22.25 1.48
CA ASP A 93 -36.45 -23.69 1.23
C ASP A 93 -35.39 -23.96 0.16
N PHE A 94 -34.13 -24.05 0.57
CA PHE A 94 -33.02 -24.46 -0.29
C PHE A 94 -32.95 -25.96 -0.59
N ARG A 95 -33.82 -26.78 0.01
CA ARG A 95 -33.80 -28.24 -0.20
C ARG A 95 -34.55 -28.64 -1.47
N ASN A 96 -35.49 -27.80 -1.93
CA ASN A 96 -36.32 -28.04 -3.10
C ASN A 96 -36.38 -26.80 -4.00
N LEU A 97 -35.23 -26.31 -4.46
CA LEU A 97 -35.19 -25.25 -5.45
C LEU A 97 -35.68 -25.78 -6.81
N ASP A 98 -36.50 -25.00 -7.50
CA ASP A 98 -36.75 -25.25 -8.92
C ASP A 98 -35.49 -24.93 -9.75
N GLY A 99 -35.45 -25.44 -10.98
CA GLY A 99 -34.25 -25.34 -11.83
C GLY A 99 -33.86 -23.90 -12.22
N GLU A 100 -34.79 -22.95 -12.21
CA GLU A 100 -34.49 -21.54 -12.48
C GLU A 100 -33.87 -20.89 -11.24
N THR A 101 -34.46 -21.10 -10.07
CA THR A 101 -33.96 -20.61 -8.78
C THR A 101 -32.59 -21.19 -8.44
N GLU A 102 -32.36 -22.48 -8.71
CA GLU A 102 -31.05 -23.11 -8.54
C GLU A 102 -29.98 -22.48 -9.47
N LYS A 103 -30.36 -22.21 -10.72
CA LYS A 103 -29.45 -21.57 -11.69
C LYS A 103 -29.08 -20.15 -11.25
N GLU A 104 -30.04 -19.38 -10.75
CA GLU A 104 -29.80 -18.04 -10.25
C GLU A 104 -28.91 -18.04 -8.99
N LEU A 105 -29.16 -18.95 -8.05
CA LEU A 105 -28.31 -19.14 -6.88
C LEU A 105 -26.86 -19.43 -7.29
N ASN A 106 -26.65 -20.36 -8.23
CA ASN A 106 -25.31 -20.70 -8.70
C ASN A 106 -24.62 -19.51 -9.37
N ARG A 107 -25.36 -18.73 -10.19
CA ARG A 107 -24.84 -17.49 -10.78
C ARG A 107 -24.36 -16.50 -9.69
N LEU A 108 -25.16 -16.29 -8.65
CA LEU A 108 -24.80 -15.39 -7.54
C LEU A 108 -23.58 -15.89 -6.77
N LYS A 109 -23.49 -17.20 -6.52
CA LYS A 109 -22.32 -17.81 -5.86
C LYS A 109 -21.05 -17.63 -6.70
N ASP A 110 -21.14 -17.84 -8.01
CA ASP A 110 -20.02 -17.65 -8.94
C ASP A 110 -19.55 -16.18 -8.98
N GLU A 111 -20.47 -15.22 -8.94
CA GLU A 111 -20.14 -13.79 -8.87
C GLU A 111 -19.40 -13.43 -7.57
N VAL A 112 -19.89 -13.92 -6.42
CA VAL A 112 -19.23 -13.73 -5.13
C VAL A 112 -17.83 -14.34 -5.14
N GLN A 113 -17.68 -15.56 -5.64
CA GLN A 113 -16.38 -16.24 -5.73
C GLN A 113 -15.41 -15.49 -6.65
N LYS A 114 -15.85 -15.13 -7.86
CA LYS A 114 -15.04 -14.40 -8.83
C LYS A 114 -14.56 -13.06 -8.25
N ASN A 115 -15.47 -12.26 -7.71
CA ASN A 115 -15.12 -10.94 -7.20
C ASN A 115 -14.28 -11.04 -5.92
N GLY A 116 -14.51 -12.05 -5.08
CA GLY A 116 -13.70 -12.32 -3.89
C GLY A 116 -12.25 -12.68 -4.25
N ASN A 117 -12.07 -13.60 -5.20
CA ASN A 117 -10.75 -13.97 -5.69
C ASN A 117 -10.00 -12.78 -6.29
N LEU A 118 -10.69 -11.97 -7.11
CA LEU A 118 -10.10 -10.75 -7.68
C LEU A 118 -9.66 -9.78 -6.59
N LEU A 119 -10.48 -9.56 -5.56
CA LEU A 119 -10.14 -8.66 -4.46
C LEU A 119 -8.91 -9.17 -3.69
N ILE A 120 -8.83 -10.46 -3.40
CA ILE A 120 -7.67 -11.07 -2.73
C ILE A 120 -6.37 -10.83 -3.52
N LEU A 121 -6.41 -10.95 -4.85
CA LEU A 121 -5.22 -10.75 -5.70
C LEU A 121 -4.60 -9.35 -5.57
N TYR A 122 -5.39 -8.30 -5.28
CA TYR A 122 -4.86 -6.94 -5.09
C TYR A 122 -4.06 -6.75 -3.79
N PHE A 123 -4.23 -7.63 -2.80
CA PHE A 123 -3.51 -7.55 -1.53
C PHE A 123 -2.26 -8.42 -1.49
N GLY A 124 -2.05 -9.25 -2.53
CA GLY A 124 -0.86 -10.05 -2.72
C GLY A 124 -0.61 -11.10 -1.63
N PRO A 125 0.49 -11.85 -1.72
CA PRO A 125 0.91 -12.82 -0.70
C PRO A 125 1.69 -12.18 0.46
N ASP A 126 1.96 -10.88 0.39
CA ASP A 126 2.76 -10.16 1.38
C ASP A 126 1.96 -10.04 2.69
N SER A 127 2.22 -10.98 3.60
CA SER A 127 1.53 -11.07 4.87
C SER A 127 1.82 -9.85 5.73
N ASN A 128 0.74 -9.17 6.08
CA ASN A 128 0.69 -8.24 7.19
C ASN A 128 -0.71 -8.33 7.79
N LYS A 129 -0.83 -8.02 9.08
CA LYS A 129 -2.09 -8.20 9.82
C LYS A 129 -3.33 -7.55 9.17
N ASN A 130 -3.15 -6.50 8.37
CA ASN A 130 -4.25 -5.78 7.70
C ASN A 130 -4.66 -6.49 6.40
N ASN A 131 -3.69 -6.86 5.56
CA ASN A 131 -3.95 -7.63 4.35
C ASN A 131 -4.49 -9.02 4.71
N ASP A 132 -3.91 -9.67 5.72
CA ASP A 132 -4.34 -10.99 6.20
C ASP A 132 -5.79 -10.95 6.71
N LEU A 133 -6.20 -9.85 7.35
CA LEU A 133 -7.59 -9.65 7.75
C LEU A 133 -8.54 -9.54 6.55
N ILE A 134 -8.17 -8.79 5.52
CA ILE A 134 -8.99 -8.68 4.31
C ILE A 134 -9.13 -10.04 3.64
N VAL A 135 -8.00 -10.74 3.43
CA VAL A 135 -7.99 -12.08 2.84
C VAL A 135 -8.85 -13.03 3.66
N TYR A 136 -8.69 -13.04 4.98
CA TYR A 136 -9.53 -13.85 5.86
C TYR A 136 -11.01 -13.52 5.73
N LEU A 137 -11.40 -12.24 5.79
CA LEU A 137 -12.80 -11.85 5.72
C LEU A 137 -13.43 -12.28 4.39
N VAL A 138 -12.75 -12.01 3.27
CA VAL A 138 -13.21 -12.42 1.93
C VAL A 138 -13.31 -13.93 1.84
N THR A 139 -12.28 -14.66 2.25
CA THR A 139 -12.26 -16.13 2.24
C THR A 139 -13.38 -16.72 3.13
N SER A 140 -13.63 -16.12 4.29
CA SER A 140 -14.68 -16.57 5.22
C SER A 140 -16.11 -16.32 4.73
N ILE A 141 -16.26 -15.50 3.68
CA ILE A 141 -17.50 -15.24 2.94
C ILE A 141 -17.62 -16.24 1.78
N VAL A 142 -16.54 -16.45 1.02
CA VAL A 142 -16.52 -17.26 -0.21
C VAL A 142 -16.51 -18.76 0.09
N GLU A 143 -15.63 -19.26 0.96
CA GLU A 143 -15.41 -20.70 1.15
C GLU A 143 -16.66 -21.47 1.58
N PRO A 144 -17.49 -20.99 2.53
CA PRO A 144 -18.70 -21.71 2.92
C PRO A 144 -19.67 -21.93 1.77
N LEU A 145 -19.66 -21.05 0.76
CA LEU A 145 -20.52 -21.13 -0.41
C LEU A 145 -20.06 -22.20 -1.41
N THR A 146 -18.76 -22.34 -1.58
CA THR A 146 -18.17 -23.13 -2.67
C THR A 146 -17.77 -24.54 -2.24
N THR A 147 -17.46 -24.75 -0.96
CA THR A 147 -16.88 -26.00 -0.47
C THR A 147 -17.89 -26.95 0.17
N ASN A 148 -19.09 -26.47 0.52
CA ASN A 148 -20.07 -27.25 1.27
C ASN A 148 -21.36 -27.46 0.50
N SER A 149 -21.70 -28.72 0.21
CA SER A 149 -22.97 -29.09 -0.44
C SER A 149 -24.20 -28.76 0.42
N GLN A 150 -24.02 -28.59 1.73
CA GLN A 150 -25.04 -28.15 2.70
C GLN A 150 -24.76 -26.73 3.22
N TRP A 151 -24.24 -25.84 2.37
CA TRP A 151 -23.93 -24.44 2.71
C TRP A 151 -25.07 -23.73 3.48
N TYR A 152 -26.34 -24.02 3.13
CA TYR A 152 -27.54 -23.45 3.74
C TYR A 152 -27.73 -23.83 5.23
N THR A 153 -27.02 -24.83 5.74
CA THR A 153 -27.02 -25.20 7.17
C THR A 153 -25.95 -24.47 7.97
N ILE A 154 -24.97 -23.88 7.29
CA ILE A 154 -23.77 -23.27 7.88
C ILE A 154 -23.82 -21.76 7.74
N ILE A 155 -24.43 -21.27 6.65
CA ILE A 155 -24.49 -19.86 6.32
C ILE A 155 -25.79 -19.28 6.88
N ASP A 156 -25.65 -18.47 7.91
CA ASP A 156 -26.65 -17.51 8.34
C ASP A 156 -26.45 -16.21 7.55
N ALA A 157 -27.51 -15.75 6.87
CA ALA A 157 -27.51 -14.51 6.10
C ALA A 157 -27.12 -13.29 6.97
N THR A 158 -27.48 -13.29 8.26
CA THR A 158 -27.09 -12.27 9.23
C THR A 158 -25.59 -12.29 9.47
N MET A 159 -25.01 -13.48 9.72
CA MET A 159 -23.57 -13.62 9.90
C MET A 159 -22.78 -13.21 8.64
N LEU A 160 -23.33 -13.50 7.46
CA LEU A 160 -22.76 -13.08 6.19
C LEU A 160 -22.77 -11.56 6.05
N ALA A 161 -23.91 -10.91 6.33
CA ALA A 161 -24.06 -9.46 6.32
C ALA A 161 -23.09 -8.78 7.31
N ASP A 162 -22.92 -9.33 8.52
CA ASP A 162 -22.00 -8.81 9.52
C ASP A 162 -20.53 -8.84 9.07
N LYS A 163 -20.11 -9.93 8.41
CA LYS A 163 -18.76 -10.02 7.82
C LYS A 163 -18.54 -9.03 6.69
N ILE A 164 -19.54 -8.84 5.82
CA ILE A 164 -19.48 -7.85 4.74
C ILE A 164 -19.37 -6.44 5.33
N MET A 165 -20.12 -6.16 6.41
CA MET A 165 -20.07 -4.88 7.11
C MET A 165 -18.70 -4.61 7.75
N ALA A 166 -18.13 -5.61 8.43
CA ALA A 166 -16.79 -5.52 9.00
C ALA A 166 -15.73 -5.25 7.90
N LEU A 167 -15.80 -5.96 6.77
CA LEU A 167 -14.91 -5.74 5.64
C LEU A 167 -15.03 -4.31 5.07
N LYS A 168 -16.26 -3.82 4.90
CA LYS A 168 -16.55 -2.45 4.44
C LYS A 168 -15.93 -1.41 5.35
N ASP A 169 -16.18 -1.50 6.65
CA ASP A 169 -15.69 -0.52 7.61
C ASP A 169 -14.16 -0.58 7.75
N PHE A 170 -13.59 -1.79 7.70
CA PHE A 170 -12.14 -1.98 7.67
C PHE A 170 -11.51 -1.31 6.44
N LEU A 171 -11.97 -1.65 5.23
CA LEU A 171 -11.44 -1.10 3.98
C LEU A 171 -11.58 0.41 3.91
N ARG A 172 -12.70 0.97 4.41
CA ARG A 172 -12.89 2.41 4.48
C ARG A 172 -11.79 3.10 5.31
N ILE A 173 -11.45 2.53 6.47
CA ILE A 173 -10.41 3.07 7.35
C ILE A 173 -9.03 2.85 6.75
N TYR A 174 -8.74 1.62 6.32
CA TYR A 174 -7.45 1.22 5.79
C TYR A 174 -7.08 1.99 4.52
N LEU A 175 -7.99 2.04 3.53
CA LEU A 175 -7.73 2.78 2.29
C LEU A 175 -7.68 4.30 2.51
N LYS A 176 -8.27 4.83 3.58
CA LYS A 176 -8.09 6.24 3.96
C LYS A 176 -6.71 6.48 4.56
N ALA A 177 -6.20 5.54 5.36
CA ALA A 177 -4.83 5.59 5.86
C ALA A 177 -3.82 5.51 4.70
N GLU A 178 -4.02 4.57 3.78
CA GLU A 178 -3.22 4.42 2.56
C GLU A 178 -3.24 5.66 1.67
N TRP A 179 -4.40 6.31 1.55
CA TRP A 179 -4.52 7.59 0.85
C TRP A 179 -3.65 8.68 1.50
N LYS A 180 -3.70 8.80 2.83
CA LYS A 180 -2.86 9.74 3.57
C LYS A 180 -1.37 9.42 3.39
N ARG A 181 -1.02 8.13 3.39
CA ARG A 181 0.34 7.64 3.14
C ARG A 181 0.83 8.00 1.74
N ALA A 182 -0.02 7.84 0.74
CA ALA A 182 0.29 8.22 -0.64
C ALA A 182 0.53 9.72 -0.82
N ASN A 183 -0.18 10.56 -0.05
CA ASN A 183 -0.03 12.02 -0.09
C ASN A 183 1.04 12.57 0.86
N GLY A 184 1.80 11.71 1.55
CA GLY A 184 2.82 12.13 2.51
C GLY A 184 2.30 12.73 3.81
N GLU A 185 0.99 12.60 4.10
CA GLU A 185 0.39 13.08 5.36
C GLU A 185 0.74 12.18 6.56
N ILE A 186 1.04 10.91 6.29
CA ILE A 186 1.56 9.94 7.28
C ILE A 186 2.73 9.19 6.65
N ASP A 187 3.77 8.93 7.44
CA ASP A 187 4.88 8.10 6.99
C ASP A 187 4.57 6.59 7.12
N GLU A 188 5.48 5.77 6.59
CA GLU A 188 5.37 4.30 6.58
C GLU A 188 5.24 3.71 8.00
N LEU A 189 5.93 4.30 8.97
CA LEU A 189 6.02 3.80 10.35
C LEU A 189 4.75 4.13 11.15
N ASN A 190 4.11 5.25 10.83
CA ASN A 190 2.93 5.77 11.53
C ASN A 190 1.61 5.25 10.95
N LEU A 191 1.62 4.43 9.90
CA LEU A 191 0.40 3.85 9.31
C LEU A 191 -0.39 3.09 10.36
N GLN A 192 0.28 2.23 11.12
CA GLN A 192 -0.37 1.37 12.09
C GLN A 192 -0.90 2.16 13.29
N ASP A 193 -0.13 3.14 13.77
CA ASP A 193 -0.54 4.06 14.83
C ASP A 193 -1.76 4.90 14.42
N TYR A 194 -1.86 5.27 13.14
CA TYR A 194 -3.06 5.92 12.61
C TYR A 194 -4.27 4.99 12.68
N LEU A 195 -4.13 3.72 12.27
CA LEU A 195 -5.23 2.74 12.29
C LEU A 195 -5.72 2.46 13.71
N GLU A 196 -4.81 2.28 14.67
CA GLU A 196 -5.13 1.94 16.06
C GLU A 196 -5.82 3.08 16.83
N LYS A 197 -5.81 4.31 16.30
CA LYS A 197 -6.62 5.42 16.82
C LYS A 197 -8.11 5.32 16.45
N HIS A 198 -8.47 4.54 15.43
CA HIS A 198 -9.86 4.38 15.00
C HIS A 198 -10.56 3.29 15.82
N LYS A 199 -11.58 3.66 16.60
CA LYS A 199 -12.36 2.72 17.44
C LYS A 199 -12.90 1.52 16.66
N ALA A 200 -13.42 1.74 15.45
CA ALA A 200 -13.95 0.68 14.61
C ALA A 200 -12.85 -0.31 14.16
N TYR A 201 -11.66 0.19 13.79
CA TYR A 201 -10.53 -0.67 13.45
C TYR A 201 -10.15 -1.56 14.64
N VAL A 202 -9.95 -0.97 15.82
CA VAL A 202 -9.62 -1.72 17.04
C VAL A 202 -10.66 -2.78 17.32
N LYS A 203 -11.95 -2.44 17.20
CA LYS A 203 -13.03 -3.38 17.47
C LYS A 203 -13.08 -4.55 16.48
N ILE A 204 -12.90 -4.28 15.19
CA ILE A 204 -12.81 -5.30 14.15
C ILE A 204 -11.62 -6.22 14.45
N MET A 205 -10.45 -5.65 14.75
CA MET A 205 -9.27 -6.45 15.10
C MET A 205 -9.52 -7.32 16.33
N GLU A 206 -10.11 -6.79 17.41
CA GLU A 206 -10.46 -7.58 18.60
C GLU A 206 -11.33 -8.80 18.27
N ILE A 207 -12.37 -8.60 17.45
CA ILE A 207 -13.32 -9.64 17.07
C ILE A 207 -12.62 -10.74 16.26
N PHE A 208 -11.78 -10.37 15.29
CA PHE A 208 -11.24 -11.32 14.31
C PHE A 208 -9.82 -11.84 14.63
N SER A 209 -9.11 -11.27 15.62
CA SER A 209 -7.73 -11.64 15.96
C SER A 209 -7.53 -13.14 16.21
N SER A 210 -8.45 -13.77 16.95
CA SER A 210 -8.38 -15.21 17.25
C SER A 210 -8.63 -16.06 16.00
N HIS A 211 -9.52 -15.59 15.13
CA HIS A 211 -9.88 -16.25 13.88
C HIS A 211 -8.74 -16.17 12.85
N LEU A 212 -8.04 -15.04 12.77
CA LEU A 212 -6.85 -14.87 11.91
C LEU A 212 -5.76 -15.89 12.26
N LYS A 213 -5.40 -15.98 13.55
CA LYS A 213 -4.40 -16.95 14.02
C LYS A 213 -4.79 -18.40 13.71
N LYS A 214 -6.09 -18.70 13.72
CA LYS A 214 -6.60 -20.04 13.35
C LYS A 214 -6.51 -20.27 11.84
N HIS A 215 -6.84 -19.25 11.05
CA HIS A 215 -6.78 -19.30 9.59
C HIS A 215 -5.35 -19.53 9.09
N GLU A 216 -4.38 -18.77 9.59
CA GLU A 216 -2.95 -18.94 9.29
C GLU A 216 -2.48 -20.38 9.57
N LYS A 217 -2.82 -20.92 10.74
CA LYS A 217 -2.50 -22.32 11.09
C LYS A 217 -3.14 -23.33 10.16
N THR A 218 -4.33 -23.03 9.65
CA THR A 218 -5.07 -23.92 8.74
C THR A 218 -4.38 -23.96 7.38
N ILE A 219 -4.01 -22.79 6.85
CA ILE A 219 -3.26 -22.66 5.60
C ILE A 219 -1.92 -23.38 5.71
N ASP A 220 -1.16 -23.12 6.77
CA ASP A 220 0.15 -23.74 7.00
C ASP A 220 0.04 -25.28 7.07
N LYS A 221 -0.97 -25.80 7.78
CA LYS A 221 -1.22 -27.24 7.84
C LYS A 221 -1.62 -27.82 6.48
N TYR A 222 -2.43 -27.11 5.70
CA TYR A 222 -2.86 -27.53 4.37
C TYR A 222 -1.67 -27.70 3.43
N TYR A 223 -0.81 -26.68 3.31
CA TYR A 223 0.37 -26.75 2.44
C TYR A 223 1.44 -27.71 2.94
N LYS A 224 1.63 -27.88 4.27
CA LYS A 224 2.51 -28.91 4.84
C LYS A 224 2.02 -30.34 4.59
N GLY A 225 0.70 -30.53 4.59
CA GLY A 225 0.06 -31.82 4.35
C GLY A 225 -0.14 -32.14 2.87
N MET A 226 0.09 -31.18 1.97
CA MET A 226 -0.01 -31.39 0.55
C MET A 226 1.11 -32.36 0.14
N PRO A 227 0.78 -33.53 -0.45
CA PRO A 227 1.80 -34.45 -0.91
C PRO A 227 2.76 -33.70 -1.85
N GLN A 228 4.06 -33.89 -1.69
CA GLN A 228 5.05 -33.45 -2.69
C GLN A 228 4.81 -34.27 -3.98
N ARG A 229 3.83 -33.83 -4.77
CA ARG A 229 3.60 -34.29 -6.13
C ARG A 229 4.17 -33.20 -7.03
N LEU A 230 5.49 -33.17 -7.09
CA LEU A 230 6.26 -32.55 -8.17
C LEU A 230 7.03 -33.65 -8.87
#